data_AF-A0A194XNC7-F1
#
_entry.id   AF-A0A194XNC7-F1
#
_cell.length_a   1.000
_cell.length_b   1.000
_cell.length_c   1.000
_cell.angle_alpha   90.00
_cell.angle_beta   90.00
_cell.angle_gamma   90.00
#
_symmetry.space_group_name_H-M   'P 1'
#
loop_
_entity.id
_entity.type
_entity.pdbx_description
1 polymer ?
#
loop_
_entity_poly.entity_id
_entity_poly.type
_entity_poly.pdbx_seq_one_letter_code
_entity_poly.pdbx_strand_id
1 'polypeptide(L)' 'MPAHQPAQQKASLEQQIIEGRYIERDKLMKLLEHTFGKGNFVVRLQLNRWILAVPMKLTEEQIDTCCSLE' A
#
# COMPACT_ATOMS: atom_id res chain seq x y z
N MET A 1 -2.86 -24.85 28.87
CA MET A 1 -4.00 -24.12 28.26
C MET A 1 -3.62 -22.65 28.15
N PRO A 2 -4.07 -21.86 27.17
CA PRO A 2 -4.34 -22.05 25.72
C PRO A 2 -3.40 -21.11 24.89
N ALA A 3 -3.21 -21.25 23.57
CA ALA A 3 -4.03 -20.57 22.57
C ALA A 3 -3.70 -21.11 21.17
N HIS A 4 -4.64 -21.85 20.60
CA HIS A 4 -4.73 -22.00 19.15
C HIS A 4 -5.26 -20.67 18.61
N GLN A 5 -4.39 -19.91 17.93
CA GLN A 5 -4.85 -18.84 17.05
C GLN A 5 -4.91 -19.40 15.63
N PRO A 6 -6.09 -19.63 15.04
CA PRO A 6 -6.19 -19.85 13.61
C PRO A 6 -6.18 -18.48 12.94
N ALA A 7 -5.01 -17.87 12.79
CA ALA A 7 -4.86 -16.65 11.99
C ALA A 7 -4.75 -17.02 10.51
N GLN A 8 -5.90 -17.45 9.96
CA GLN A 8 -6.36 -17.22 8.60
C GLN A 8 -5.29 -16.77 7.58
N GLN A 9 -4.80 -17.71 6.77
CA GLN A 9 -4.17 -17.42 5.47
C GLN A 9 -5.21 -16.75 4.55
N LYS A 10 -5.38 -15.45 4.70
CA LYS A 10 -5.97 -14.56 3.69
C LYS A 10 -4.79 -13.83 3.09
N ALA A 11 -4.58 -13.95 1.77
CA ALA A 11 -3.49 -13.32 1.01
C ALA A 11 -2.88 -12.13 1.77
N SER A 12 -1.70 -12.35 2.38
CA SER A 12 -1.15 -11.43 3.37
C SER A 12 -0.74 -10.13 2.67
N LEU A 13 -1.65 -9.15 2.64
CA LEU A 13 -1.32 -7.80 2.22
C LEU A 13 -0.32 -7.24 3.21
N GLU A 14 0.89 -6.95 2.74
CA GLU A 14 1.89 -6.20 3.49
C GLU A 14 1.43 -4.75 3.68
N GLN A 15 1.47 -4.30 4.92
CA GLN A 15 1.23 -2.90 5.23
C GLN A 15 2.51 -2.09 5.02
N GLN A 16 2.43 -1.07 4.18
CA GLN A 16 3.50 -0.13 3.91
C GLN A 16 3.03 1.28 4.27
N ILE A 17 3.80 1.97 5.09
CA ILE A 17 3.49 3.34 5.52
C ILE A 17 4.49 4.25 4.82
N ILE A 18 3.97 5.23 4.09
CA ILE A 18 4.77 6.27 3.44
C ILE A 18 4.44 7.60 4.11
N GLU A 19 5.46 8.18 4.73
CA GLU A 19 5.38 9.43 5.47
C GLU A 19 6.37 10.42 4.87
N GLY A 20 6.00 11.70 4.84
CA GLY A 20 6.90 12.76 4.36
C GLY A 20 7.13 12.79 2.84
N ARG A 21 6.35 12.03 2.06
CA ARG A 21 6.33 12.11 0.58
C ARG A 21 4.96 12.57 0.09
N TYR A 22 4.96 13.50 -0.86
CA TYR A 22 3.75 14.01 -1.50
C TYR A 22 3.37 13.09 -2.66
N ILE A 23 2.62 12.04 -2.33
CA ILE A 23 2.19 11.05 -3.32
C ILE A 23 0.85 11.48 -3.91
N GLU A 24 0.78 11.52 -5.22
CA GLU A 24 -0.49 11.72 -5.91
C GLU A 24 -1.35 10.46 -5.80
N ARG A 25 -2.51 10.60 -5.15
CA ARG A 25 -3.48 9.50 -4.99
C ARG A 25 -3.84 8.85 -6.32
N ASP A 26 -4.04 9.65 -7.36
CA ASP A 26 -4.51 9.16 -8.67
C ASP A 26 -3.44 8.31 -9.36
N LYS A 27 -2.18 8.77 -9.38
CA LYS A 27 -1.03 8.01 -9.88
C LYS A 27 -0.83 6.73 -9.07
N LEU A 28 -0.90 6.84 -7.74
CA LEU A 28 -0.75 5.69 -6.85
C LEU A 28 -1.86 4.65 -7.08
N MET A 29 -3.13 5.05 -7.16
CA MET A 29 -4.23 4.13 -7.44
C MET A 29 -4.10 3.48 -8.82
N LYS A 30 -3.72 4.24 -9.86
CA LYS A 30 -3.45 3.70 -11.20
C LYS A 30 -2.32 2.68 -11.20
N LEU A 31 -1.21 3.00 -10.53
CA LEU A 31 -0.06 2.11 -10.39
C LEU A 31 -0.44 0.85 -9.62
N LEU A 32 -1.18 0.97 -8.51
CA LEU A 32 -1.65 -0.18 -7.73
C LEU A 32 -2.68 -1.03 -8.50
N GLU A 33 -3.62 -0.42 -9.24
CA GLU A 33 -4.53 -1.16 -10.13
C GLU A 33 -3.77 -1.87 -11.25
N HIS A 34 -2.72 -1.27 -11.79
CA HIS A 34 -1.90 -1.87 -12.85
C HIS A 34 -1.01 -3.01 -12.34
N THR A 35 -0.36 -2.83 -11.19
CA THR A 35 0.58 -3.79 -10.61
C THR A 35 -0.12 -4.96 -9.91
N PHE A 36 -1.17 -4.69 -9.13
CA PHE A 36 -1.83 -5.70 -8.29
C PHE A 36 -3.24 -6.08 -8.75
N GLY A 37 -3.86 -5.27 -9.61
CA GLY A 37 -5.25 -5.42 -9.98
C GLY A 37 -6.21 -4.74 -9.00
N LYS A 38 -7.37 -4.32 -9.53
CA LYS A 38 -8.42 -3.65 -8.76
C LYS A 38 -8.94 -4.56 -7.64
N GLY A 39 -8.92 -4.06 -6.40
CA GLY A 39 -9.43 -4.78 -5.22
C GLY A 39 -8.38 -5.62 -4.48
N ASN A 40 -7.15 -5.73 -4.99
CA ASN A 40 -6.04 -6.42 -4.30
C ASN A 40 -5.17 -5.47 -3.47
N PHE A 41 -5.60 -4.22 -3.25
CA PHE A 41 -4.87 -3.25 -2.46
C PHE A 41 -5.82 -2.35 -1.68
N VAL A 42 -5.32 -1.77 -0.59
CA VAL A 42 -6.03 -0.80 0.23
C VAL A 42 -5.15 0.42 0.41
N VAL A 43 -5.71 1.62 0.23
CA VAL A 43 -5.03 2.88 0.45
C VAL A 43 -5.78 3.69 1.49
N ARG A 44 -5.09 4.15 2.53
CA ARG A 44 -5.62 5.02 3.58
C ARG A 44 -4.68 6.19 3.78
N LEU A 45 -5.20 7.42 3.80
CA LEU A 45 -4.44 8.61 4.17
C LEU A 45 -4.85 9.01 5.58
N GLN A 46 -3.90 9.04 6.50
CA GLN A 46 -4.16 9.41 7.89
C GLN A 46 -3.02 10.30 8.40
N LEU A 47 -3.34 11.50 8.92
CA LEU A 47 -2.37 12.41 9.53
C LEU A 47 -1.12 12.67 8.65
N ASN A 48 -1.32 12.92 7.35
CA ASN A 48 -0.24 13.12 6.37
C ASN A 48 0.64 11.87 6.10
N ARG A 49 0.16 10.68 6.46
CA ARG A 49 0.80 9.39 6.21
C ARG A 49 -0.07 8.55 5.28
N TRP A 50 0.52 8.07 4.20
CA TRP A 50 -0.10 7.11 3.29
C TRP A 50 0.11 5.69 3.81
N ILE A 51 -0.96 5.06 4.25
CA ILE A 51 -0.99 3.68 4.71
C ILE A 51 -1.52 2.83 3.57
N LEU A 52 -0.64 2.02 2.99
CA LEU A 52 -0.94 1.09 1.91
C LEU A 52 -1.00 -0.32 2.47
N ALA A 53 -1.99 -1.11 2.07
CA ALA A 53 -1.99 -2.55 2.27
C ALA A 53 -1.97 -3.19 0.88
N VAL A 54 -0.83 -3.77 0.53
CA VAL A 54 -0.52 -4.28 -0.81
C VAL A 54 0.11 -5.66 -0.68
N PRO A 55 -0.10 -6.59 -1.62
CA PRO A 55 0.44 -7.95 -1.47
C PRO A 55 1.97 -7.96 -1.53
N MET A 56 2.58 -6.91 -2.08
CA MET A 56 4.02 -6.71 -2.12
C MET A 56 4.33 -5.23 -1.89
N LYS A 57 5.35 -4.94 -1.08
CA LYS A 57 5.83 -3.56 -0.88
C LYS A 57 6.24 -2.90 -2.20
N LEU A 58 5.81 -1.67 -2.40
CA LEU A 58 6.30 -0.81 -3.47
C LEU A 58 7.76 -0.46 -3.21
N THR A 59 8.59 -0.57 -4.25
CA THR A 59 9.96 -0.06 -4.22
C THR A 59 9.95 1.47 -4.24
N GLU A 60 11.05 2.07 -3.79
CA GLU A 60 11.19 3.53 -3.78
C GLU A 60 11.02 4.13 -5.17
N GLU A 61 11.46 3.44 -6.23
CA GLU A 61 11.28 3.84 -7.63
C GLU A 61 9.80 3.92 -8.04
N GLN A 62 8.98 2.95 -7.61
CA GLN A 62 7.54 2.96 -7.88
C GLN A 62 6.84 4.09 -7.12
N ILE A 63 7.27 4.34 -5.87
CA ILE A 63 6.77 5.46 -5.06
C ILE A 63 7.18 6.79 -5.68
N ASP A 64 8.43 6.91 -6.15
CA ASP A 64 8.97 8.09 -6.80
C ASP A 64 8.22 8.43 -8.09
N THR A 65 7.86 7.40 -8.88
CA THR A 65 6.98 7.56 -10.05
C THR A 65 5.61 8.16 -9.68
N CYS A 66 5.14 7.94 -8.45
CA CYS A 66 3.89 8.48 -7.94
C CYS A 66 4.06 9.81 -7.18
N CYS A 67 5.29 10.23 -6.86
CA CYS A 67 5.57 11.54 -6.33
C CYS A 67 5.49 12.56 -7.47
N SER A 68 4.72 13.63 -7.29
CA SER A 68 4.88 14.81 -8.15
C SER A 68 6.10 15.59 -7.68
N LEU A 69 7.21 15.36 -8.37
CA LEU A 69 8.29 16.34 -8.47
C LEU A 69 7.85 17.37 -9.51
N GLU A 70 7.11 18.39 -9.08
CA GLU A 70 7.13 19.69 -9.78
C GLU A 70 8.17 20.59 -9.12
#